data_AF-A0AAJ8DZ46-F1
#
_entry.id   AF-A0AAJ8DZ46-F1
#
_cell.length_a   1.000
_cell.length_b   1.000
_cell.length_c   1.000
_cell.angle_alpha   90.00
_cell.angle_beta   90.00
_cell.angle_gamma   90.00
#
_symmetry.space_group_name_H-M   'P 1'
#
loop_
_entity.id
_entity.type
_entity.pdbx_description
1 polymer ?
#
loop_
_entity_poly.entity_id
_entity_poly.type
_entity_poly.pdbx_seq_one_letter_code
_entity_poly.pdbx_strand_id
1 'polypeptide(L)'
;MSTEPNPSAQRPGASPSPPPPAPVPLTPGPRASKLQEIFDKALARTLRANSYANFSGCFPTPAKHVPASLESVWRQLNAKLEESAKAEFEDILAERDAVRQLNELDRLVGEAKVRKDRGVGGDSVAPHTLSPEELYKAHLLPHLMETQADLDAKINSVQNQNAELAEKAVVADLEGAAAATTQFTSEHQLRQEAAQMDGEVKARSEI
;
A
#
# COMPACT_ATOMS: atom_id res chain seq x y z
N MET A 1 41.64 26.40 25.01
CA MET A 1 41.50 25.18 24.22
C MET A 1 40.25 24.48 24.75
N SER A 2 39.09 24.86 24.21
CA SER A 2 37.78 24.38 24.66
C SER A 2 37.01 24.02 23.40
N THR A 3 36.80 22.73 23.21
CA THR A 3 36.09 22.12 22.08
C THR A 3 34.58 22.22 22.30
N GLU A 4 33.88 22.91 21.41
CA GLU A 4 32.42 22.90 21.31
C GLU A 4 31.94 21.57 20.68
N PRO A 5 30.83 20.98 21.15
CA PRO A 5 30.20 19.85 20.46
C PRO A 5 29.21 20.36 19.40
N ASN A 6 29.50 19.98 18.16
CA ASN A 6 28.69 20.19 16.95
C ASN A 6 27.37 19.39 17.01
N PRO A 7 26.17 20.01 16.85
CA PRO A 7 24.93 19.27 16.80
C PRO A 7 24.58 18.84 15.36
N SER A 8 24.36 17.54 15.21
CA SER A 8 23.31 16.97 14.35
C SER A 8 23.51 17.02 12.83
N ALA A 9 24.35 16.11 12.32
CA ALA A 9 24.18 15.55 10.98
C ALA A 9 23.28 14.30 11.03
N GLN A 10 21.97 14.49 11.15
CA GLN A 10 21.00 13.40 10.94
C GLN A 10 20.71 13.28 9.43
N ARG A 11 21.14 12.16 8.84
CA ARG A 11 20.77 11.78 7.47
C ARG A 11 19.26 11.46 7.44
N PRO A 12 18.47 12.01 6.49
CA PRO A 12 17.11 11.55 6.29
C PRO A 12 17.11 10.08 5.87
N GLY A 13 16.20 9.32 6.49
CA GLY A 13 16.11 7.87 6.43
C GLY A 13 15.91 7.33 5.02
N ALA A 14 16.38 6.10 4.85
CA ALA A 14 16.17 5.27 3.69
C ALA A 14 14.66 5.16 3.36
N SER A 15 14.39 5.14 2.05
CA SER A 15 13.09 4.88 1.43
C SER A 15 12.33 3.76 2.15
N PRO A 16 11.06 3.95 2.54
CA PRO A 16 10.26 2.87 3.11
C PRO A 16 9.93 1.88 1.99
N SER A 17 10.42 0.65 2.12
CA SER A 17 9.98 -0.46 1.29
C SER A 17 8.47 -0.68 1.47
N PRO A 18 7.73 -1.05 0.41
CA PRO A 18 6.28 -1.24 0.50
C PRO A 18 5.93 -2.34 1.52
N PRO A 19 4.78 -2.24 2.19
CA PRO A 19 4.30 -3.29 3.08
C PRO A 19 4.14 -4.61 2.31
N PRO A 20 4.51 -5.75 2.90
CA PRO A 20 4.40 -7.03 2.23
C PRO A 20 2.93 -7.31 1.86
N PRO A 21 2.65 -7.82 0.65
CA PRO A 21 1.29 -8.17 0.26
C PRO A 21 0.70 -9.18 1.24
N ALA A 22 -0.60 -9.07 1.50
CA ALA A 22 -1.31 -9.94 2.44
C ALA A 22 -1.08 -11.43 2.10
N PRO A 23 -0.94 -12.32 3.10
CA PRO A 23 -0.70 -13.73 2.86
C PRO A 23 -1.81 -14.32 2.00
N VAL A 24 -1.45 -14.73 0.79
CA VAL A 24 -2.35 -15.44 -0.10
C VAL A 24 -2.52 -16.87 0.42
N PRO A 25 -3.76 -17.39 0.55
CA PRO A 25 -3.98 -18.75 1.00
C PRO A 25 -3.35 -19.73 0.00
N LEU A 26 -2.57 -20.70 0.52
CA LEU A 26 -2.01 -21.81 -0.26
C LEU A 26 -3.08 -22.86 -0.62
N THR A 27 -4.29 -22.70 -0.10
CA THR A 27 -5.43 -23.57 -0.42
C THR A 27 -5.86 -23.33 -1.87
N PRO A 28 -6.09 -24.38 -2.68
CA PRO A 28 -6.57 -24.21 -4.05
C PRO A 28 -7.84 -23.37 -4.14
N GLY A 29 -7.76 -22.23 -4.84
CA GLY A 29 -8.92 -21.41 -5.19
C GLY A 29 -9.69 -22.00 -6.39
N PRO A 30 -10.78 -21.35 -6.82
CA PRO A 30 -11.68 -21.91 -7.83
C PRO A 30 -10.99 -22.21 -9.16
N ARG A 31 -10.04 -21.37 -9.59
CA ARG A 31 -9.27 -21.60 -10.81
C ARG A 31 -8.23 -22.71 -10.66
N ALA A 32 -7.55 -22.77 -9.51
CA ALA A 32 -6.58 -23.83 -9.21
C ALA A 32 -7.27 -25.21 -9.12
N SER A 33 -8.41 -25.30 -8.44
CA SER A 33 -9.23 -26.52 -8.42
C SER A 33 -9.70 -26.92 -9.81
N LYS A 34 -10.07 -25.94 -10.65
CA LYS A 34 -10.51 -26.25 -12.01
C LYS A 34 -9.38 -26.79 -12.88
N LEU A 35 -8.16 -26.27 -12.70
CA LEU A 35 -6.97 -26.77 -13.39
C LEU A 35 -6.71 -28.24 -13.04
N GLN A 36 -6.74 -28.59 -11.75
CA GLN A 36 -6.59 -29.97 -11.27
C GLN A 36 -7.71 -30.87 -11.85
N GLU A 37 -8.97 -30.43 -11.78
CA GLU A 37 -10.11 -31.19 -12.32
C GLU A 37 -9.97 -31.48 -13.82
N ILE A 38 -9.52 -30.49 -14.60
CA ILE A 38 -9.32 -30.65 -16.05
C ILE A 38 -8.18 -31.63 -16.32
N PHE A 39 -7.08 -31.54 -15.57
CA PHE A 39 -5.95 -32.45 -15.69
C PHE A 39 -6.38 -33.90 -15.41
N ASP A 40 -7.06 -34.15 -14.30
CA ASP A 40 -7.55 -35.48 -13.93
C ASP A 40 -8.48 -36.06 -15.01
N LYS A 41 -9.39 -35.24 -15.54
CA LYS A 41 -10.30 -35.63 -16.62
C LYS A 41 -9.56 -35.96 -17.91
N ALA A 42 -8.55 -35.18 -18.26
CA ALA A 42 -7.72 -35.40 -19.44
C ALA A 42 -6.92 -36.70 -19.30
N LEU A 43 -6.24 -36.90 -18.16
CA LEU A 43 -5.48 -38.11 -17.87
C LEU A 43 -6.37 -39.35 -17.90
N ALA A 44 -7.53 -39.32 -17.23
CA ALA A 44 -8.49 -40.42 -17.25
C ALA A 44 -9.03 -40.71 -18.66
N ARG A 45 -9.13 -39.71 -19.54
CA ARG A 45 -9.54 -39.92 -20.94
C ARG A 45 -8.42 -40.56 -21.76
N THR A 46 -7.17 -40.14 -21.56
CA THR A 46 -6.00 -40.74 -22.20
C THR A 46 -5.83 -42.21 -21.81
N LEU A 47 -5.94 -42.53 -20.52
CA LEU A 47 -5.85 -43.92 -20.03
C LEU A 47 -6.99 -44.80 -20.58
N ARG A 48 -8.20 -44.26 -20.69
CA ARG A 48 -9.34 -44.96 -21.31
C ARG A 48 -9.15 -45.22 -22.81
N ALA A 49 -8.52 -44.30 -23.53
CA ALA A 49 -8.20 -44.50 -24.94
C ALA A 49 -7.20 -45.65 -25.14
N ASN A 50 -6.26 -45.82 -24.21
CA ASN A 50 -5.37 -46.99 -24.14
C ASN A 50 -6.07 -48.20 -23.50
N SER A 51 -7.18 -48.64 -24.10
CA SER A 51 -7.88 -49.85 -23.67
C SER A 51 -7.07 -51.11 -23.99
N TYR A 52 -7.28 -52.18 -23.20
CA TYR A 52 -6.62 -53.46 -23.46
C TYR A 52 -6.97 -54.02 -24.86
N ALA A 53 -8.17 -53.76 -25.38
CA ALA A 53 -8.56 -54.16 -26.73
C ALA A 53 -7.70 -53.47 -27.81
N ASN A 54 -7.46 -52.16 -27.66
CA ASN A 54 -6.59 -51.41 -28.58
C ASN A 54 -5.13 -51.87 -28.45
N PHE A 55 -4.67 -52.13 -27.22
CA PHE A 55 -3.30 -52.57 -26.95
C PHE A 55 -3.01 -53.97 -27.48
N SER A 56 -3.87 -54.95 -27.17
CA SER A 56 -3.71 -56.34 -27.63
C SER A 56 -3.86 -56.49 -29.15
N GLY A 57 -4.66 -55.63 -29.81
CA GLY A 57 -4.76 -55.57 -31.27
C GLY A 57 -3.44 -55.26 -31.97
N CYS A 58 -2.56 -54.47 -31.34
CA CYS A 58 -1.22 -54.17 -31.85
C CYS A 58 -0.21 -55.32 -31.64
N PHE A 59 -0.52 -56.26 -30.74
CA PHE A 59 0.34 -57.40 -30.39
C PHE A 59 -0.39 -58.75 -30.54
N PRO A 60 -0.75 -59.14 -31.78
CA PRO A 60 -1.61 -60.30 -32.03
C PRO A 60 -0.97 -61.64 -31.62
N THR A 61 0.35 -61.79 -31.71
CA THR A 61 1.06 -63.02 -31.34
C THR A 61 1.11 -63.22 -29.81
N PRO A 62 1.58 -62.23 -29.01
CA PRO A 62 1.49 -62.32 -27.55
C PRO A 62 0.05 -62.45 -27.03
N ALA A 63 -0.92 -61.77 -27.65
CA ALA A 63 -2.32 -61.84 -27.23
C ALA A 63 -2.91 -63.26 -27.34
N LYS A 64 -2.44 -64.07 -28.31
CA LYS A 64 -2.87 -65.46 -28.48
C LYS A 64 -2.14 -66.43 -27.55
N HIS A 65 -0.83 -66.26 -27.39
CA HIS A 65 -0.01 -67.26 -26.70
C HIS A 65 0.20 -66.98 -25.22
N VAL A 66 0.15 -65.70 -24.80
CA VAL A 66 0.42 -65.29 -23.41
C VAL A 66 -0.48 -64.10 -22.99
N PRO A 67 -1.82 -64.24 -23.02
CA PRO A 67 -2.75 -63.13 -22.75
C PRO A 67 -2.60 -62.57 -21.33
N ALA A 68 -2.36 -63.41 -20.33
CA ALA A 68 -2.23 -63.01 -18.93
C ALA A 68 -0.99 -62.12 -18.68
N SER A 69 0.16 -62.47 -19.28
CA SER A 69 1.37 -61.63 -19.17
C SER A 69 1.21 -60.32 -19.91
N LEU A 70 0.57 -60.33 -21.09
CA LEU A 70 0.30 -59.11 -21.85
C LEU A 70 -0.64 -58.16 -21.10
N GLU A 71 -1.69 -58.71 -20.46
CA GLU A 71 -2.60 -57.92 -19.63
C GLU A 71 -1.90 -57.32 -18.41
N SER A 72 -1.02 -58.10 -17.76
CA SER A 72 -0.20 -57.61 -16.65
C SER A 72 0.69 -56.43 -17.09
N VAL A 73 1.38 -56.54 -18.23
CA VAL A 73 2.21 -55.45 -18.78
C VAL A 73 1.37 -54.21 -19.09
N TRP A 74 0.20 -54.37 -19.73
CA TRP A 74 -0.70 -53.25 -20.02
C TRP A 74 -1.17 -52.54 -18.74
N ARG A 75 -1.57 -53.30 -17.70
CA ARG A 75 -1.97 -52.73 -16.41
C ARG A 75 -0.81 -51.99 -15.74
N GLN A 76 0.39 -52.56 -15.74
CA GLN A 76 1.58 -51.93 -15.17
C GLN A 76 1.94 -50.64 -15.91
N LEU A 77 1.88 -50.65 -17.24
CA LEU A 77 2.14 -49.48 -18.07
C LEU A 77 1.15 -48.34 -17.77
N ASN A 78 -0.15 -48.64 -17.75
CA ASN A 78 -1.18 -47.64 -17.45
C ASN A 78 -1.07 -47.12 -16.02
N ALA A 79 -0.78 -47.99 -15.04
CA ALA A 79 -0.57 -47.59 -13.65
C ALA A 79 0.65 -46.67 -13.50
N LYS A 80 1.78 -47.01 -14.14
CA LYS A 80 2.98 -46.16 -14.12
C LYS A 80 2.80 -44.85 -14.86
N LEU A 81 2.11 -44.86 -16.00
CA LEU A 81 1.78 -43.62 -16.71
C LEU A 81 0.91 -42.70 -15.85
N GLU A 82 -0.10 -43.24 -15.17
CA GLU A 82 -0.96 -42.48 -14.27
C GLU A 82 -0.19 -41.90 -13.07
N GLU A 83 0.60 -42.74 -12.39
CA GLU A 83 1.41 -42.36 -11.23
C GLU A 83 2.44 -41.28 -11.61
N SER A 84 3.22 -41.50 -12.66
CA SER A 84 4.22 -40.54 -13.13
C SER A 84 3.57 -39.24 -13.60
N ALA A 85 2.46 -39.29 -14.36
CA ALA A 85 1.80 -38.07 -14.82
C ALA A 85 1.29 -37.20 -13.65
N LYS A 86 0.71 -37.83 -12.61
CA LYS A 86 0.25 -37.11 -11.41
C LYS A 86 1.42 -36.54 -10.61
N ALA A 87 2.49 -37.31 -10.42
CA ALA A 87 3.67 -36.83 -9.71
C ALA A 87 4.31 -35.61 -10.40
N GLU A 88 4.56 -35.71 -11.71
CA GLU A 88 5.12 -34.60 -12.50
C GLU A 88 4.21 -33.36 -12.49
N PHE A 89 2.89 -33.57 -12.51
CA PHE A 89 1.95 -32.45 -12.43
C PHE A 89 2.02 -31.72 -11.09
N GLU A 90 2.07 -32.45 -9.98
CA GLU A 90 2.24 -31.85 -8.65
C GLU A 90 3.59 -31.15 -8.50
N ASP A 91 4.66 -31.73 -9.04
CA ASP A 91 5.99 -31.11 -9.06
C ASP A 91 5.98 -29.80 -9.85
N ILE A 92 5.34 -29.76 -11.02
CA ILE A 92 5.17 -28.52 -11.81
C ILE A 92 4.34 -27.48 -11.05
N LEU A 93 3.26 -27.90 -10.37
CA LEU A 93 2.44 -27.00 -9.57
C LEU A 93 3.25 -26.37 -8.44
N ALA A 94 4.12 -27.13 -7.79
CA ALA A 94 5.00 -26.67 -6.73
C ALA A 94 6.15 -25.80 -7.24
N GLU A 95 6.87 -26.22 -8.28
CA GLU A 95 7.99 -25.49 -8.89
C GLU A 95 7.56 -24.10 -9.37
N ARG A 96 6.39 -24.04 -10.01
CA ARG A 96 5.82 -22.79 -10.54
C ARG A 96 5.02 -22.04 -9.52
N ASP A 97 4.78 -22.61 -8.34
CA ASP A 97 3.93 -22.03 -7.30
C ASP A 97 2.57 -21.58 -7.89
N ALA A 98 2.02 -22.44 -8.74
CA ALA A 98 0.88 -22.10 -9.59
C ALA A 98 -0.38 -21.81 -8.78
N VAL A 99 -0.58 -22.52 -7.66
CA VAL A 99 -1.75 -22.33 -6.79
C VAL A 99 -1.79 -20.91 -6.26
N ARG A 100 -0.66 -20.40 -5.76
CA ARG A 100 -0.55 -19.04 -5.24
C ARG A 100 -0.84 -18.00 -6.32
N GLN A 101 -0.24 -18.16 -7.51
CA GLN A 101 -0.41 -17.21 -8.62
C GLN A 101 -1.85 -17.20 -9.15
N LEU A 102 -2.50 -18.36 -9.25
CA LEU A 102 -3.89 -18.46 -9.69
C LEU A 102 -4.85 -17.87 -8.66
N ASN A 103 -4.56 -18.04 -7.37
CA ASN A 103 -5.33 -17.43 -6.29
C ASN A 103 -5.19 -15.90 -6.30
N GLU A 104 -3.97 -15.40 -6.53
CA GLU A 104 -3.71 -13.97 -6.66
C GLU A 104 -4.42 -13.37 -7.88
N LEU A 105 -4.43 -14.10 -9.01
CA LEU A 105 -5.20 -13.70 -10.18
C LEU A 105 -6.70 -13.61 -9.87
N ASP A 106 -7.26 -14.59 -9.16
CA ASP A 106 -8.68 -14.56 -8.78
C ASP A 106 -9.00 -13.38 -7.82
N ARG A 107 -8.07 -13.02 -6.93
CA ARG A 107 -8.15 -11.80 -6.09
C ARG A 107 -8.20 -10.54 -6.96
N LEU A 108 -7.24 -10.38 -7.87
CA LEU A 108 -7.15 -9.22 -8.76
C LEU A 108 -8.38 -9.08 -9.67
N VAL A 109 -8.90 -10.19 -10.19
CA VAL A 109 -10.14 -10.22 -10.99
C VAL A 109 -11.35 -9.82 -10.13
N GLY A 110 -11.41 -10.27 -8.87
CA GLY A 110 -12.44 -9.86 -7.92
C GLY A 110 -12.43 -8.34 -7.67
N GLU A 111 -11.26 -7.77 -7.40
CA GLU A 111 -11.10 -6.33 -7.19
C GLU A 111 -11.43 -5.51 -8.44
N ALA A 112 -11.03 -5.99 -9.62
CA ALA A 112 -11.37 -5.34 -10.88
C ALA A 112 -12.88 -5.34 -11.16
N LYS A 113 -13.59 -6.43 -10.83
CA LYS A 113 -15.06 -6.49 -10.93
C LYS A 113 -15.72 -5.48 -10.00
N VAL A 114 -15.30 -5.43 -8.73
CA VAL A 114 -15.83 -4.47 -7.76
C VAL A 114 -15.60 -3.02 -8.20
N ARG A 115 -14.41 -2.72 -8.75
CA ARG A 115 -14.09 -1.41 -9.33
C ARG A 115 -15.01 -1.05 -10.49
N LYS A 116 -15.20 -1.98 -11.43
CA LYS A 116 -16.11 -1.83 -12.57
C LYS A 116 -17.55 -1.59 -12.12
N ASP A 117 -18.05 -2.36 -11.15
CA ASP A 117 -19.42 -2.27 -10.64
C ASP A 117 -19.68 -0.94 -9.92
N ARG A 118 -18.64 -0.37 -9.30
CA ARG A 118 -18.68 0.98 -8.68
C ARG A 118 -18.54 2.12 -9.69
N GLY A 119 -18.40 1.82 -10.99
CA GLY A 119 -18.13 2.82 -12.03
C GLY A 119 -16.73 3.45 -11.92
N VAL A 120 -15.83 2.86 -11.12
CA VAL A 120 -14.46 3.32 -10.91
C VAL A 120 -13.54 2.48 -11.79
N GLY A 121 -13.24 2.95 -13.00
CA GLY A 121 -12.31 2.29 -13.90
C GLY A 121 -12.55 2.70 -15.34
N GLY A 122 -11.54 3.28 -15.97
CA GLY A 122 -11.53 3.52 -17.42
C GLY A 122 -11.25 2.24 -18.20
N ASP A 123 -11.08 2.39 -19.52
CA ASP A 123 -10.69 1.28 -20.38
C ASP A 123 -9.34 0.68 -19.92
N SER A 124 -9.27 -0.65 -19.94
CA SER A 124 -8.07 -1.39 -19.54
C SER A 124 -6.94 -1.13 -20.53
N VAL A 125 -6.04 -0.19 -20.21
CA VAL A 125 -4.82 0.04 -21.00
C VAL A 125 -3.80 -1.05 -20.68
N ALA A 126 -3.32 -1.73 -21.71
CA ALA A 126 -2.32 -2.77 -21.52
C ALA A 126 -0.93 -2.12 -21.26
N PRO A 127 -0.14 -2.60 -20.28
CA PRO A 127 1.12 -1.96 -19.93
C PRO A 127 2.13 -1.83 -21.09
N HIS A 128 2.07 -2.74 -22.07
CA HIS A 128 2.95 -2.75 -23.24
C HIS A 128 2.62 -1.67 -24.28
N THR A 129 1.46 -1.01 -24.17
CA THR A 129 1.09 0.12 -25.04
C THR A 129 1.50 1.47 -24.45
N LEU A 130 1.97 1.48 -23.20
CA LEU A 130 2.42 2.69 -22.51
C LEU A 130 3.90 2.93 -22.78
N SER A 131 4.26 4.21 -22.93
CA SER A 131 5.66 4.60 -23.02
C SER A 131 6.38 4.41 -21.67
N PRO A 132 7.73 4.27 -21.67
CA PRO A 132 8.50 4.18 -20.43
C PRO A 132 8.27 5.35 -19.48
N GLU A 133 8.07 6.56 -20.02
CA GLU A 133 7.82 7.77 -19.23
C GLU A 133 6.45 7.72 -18.53
N GLU A 134 5.41 7.23 -19.21
CA GLU A 134 4.08 7.08 -18.61
C GLU A 134 4.08 6.02 -17.51
N LEU A 135 4.76 4.88 -17.71
CA LEU A 135 4.92 3.86 -16.68
C LEU A 135 5.66 4.38 -15.45
N TYR A 136 6.74 5.12 -15.68
CA TYR A 136 7.53 5.73 -14.60
C TYR A 136 6.68 6.74 -13.80
N LYS A 137 5.99 7.66 -14.49
CA LYS A 137 5.12 8.65 -13.84
C LYS A 137 3.96 7.98 -13.09
N ALA A 138 3.32 6.96 -13.68
CA ALA A 138 2.23 6.24 -13.03
C ALA A 138 2.67 5.55 -11.74
N HIS A 139 3.89 5.04 -11.68
CA HIS A 139 4.45 4.46 -10.46
C HIS A 139 4.87 5.51 -9.43
N LEU A 140 5.42 6.65 -9.88
CA LEU A 140 5.88 7.71 -9.00
C LEU A 140 4.74 8.52 -8.38
N LEU A 141 3.63 8.69 -9.11
CA LEU A 141 2.52 9.57 -8.73
C LEU A 141 1.92 9.25 -7.35
N PRO A 142 1.63 7.99 -6.95
CA PRO A 142 1.11 7.69 -5.63
C PRO A 142 2.02 8.17 -4.48
N HIS A 143 3.35 8.02 -4.64
CA HIS A 143 4.31 8.49 -3.66
C HIS A 143 4.36 10.02 -3.59
N LEU A 144 4.31 10.70 -4.74
CA LEU A 144 4.26 12.16 -4.76
C LEU A 144 2.98 12.68 -4.11
N MET A 145 1.83 12.04 -4.37
CA MET A 145 0.56 12.40 -3.73
C MET A 145 0.58 12.20 -2.21
N GLU A 146 1.19 11.12 -1.71
CA GLU A 146 1.39 10.89 -0.28
C GLU A 146 2.25 11.99 0.34
N THR A 147 3.41 12.29 -0.26
CA THR A 147 4.29 13.36 0.23
C THR A 147 3.64 14.74 0.15
N GLN A 148 2.81 15.00 -0.85
CA GLN A 148 2.08 16.25 -0.99
C GLN A 148 1.05 16.39 0.14
N ALA A 149 0.27 15.34 0.41
CA ALA A 149 -0.70 15.34 1.49
C ALA A 149 -0.03 15.58 2.87
N ASP A 150 1.13 14.97 3.11
CA ASP A 150 1.91 15.18 4.33
C ASP A 150 2.43 16.62 4.47
N LEU A 151 2.91 17.21 3.38
CA LEU A 151 3.38 18.59 3.36
C LEU A 151 2.23 19.58 3.58
N ASP A 152 1.09 19.36 2.91
CA ASP A 152 -0.11 20.18 3.09
C ASP A 152 -0.61 20.11 4.53
N ALA A 153 -0.61 18.93 5.15
CA ALA A 153 -0.94 18.78 6.57
C ALA A 153 0.01 19.57 7.49
N LYS A 154 1.32 19.54 7.23
CA LYS A 154 2.31 20.32 7.98
C LYS A 154 2.13 21.82 7.79
N ILE A 155 1.90 22.27 6.55
CA ILE A 155 1.66 23.68 6.23
C ILE A 155 0.41 24.17 6.97
N ASN A 156 -0.69 23.43 6.91
CA ASN A 156 -1.92 23.78 7.61
C ASN A 156 -1.70 23.85 9.13
N SER A 157 -0.96 22.90 9.70
CA SER A 157 -0.60 22.93 11.13
C SER A 157 0.20 24.19 11.50
N VAL A 158 1.20 24.56 10.70
CA VAL A 158 2.03 25.75 10.96
C VAL A 158 1.23 27.03 10.75
N GLN A 159 0.37 27.09 9.73
CA GLN A 159 -0.51 28.24 9.50
C GLN A 159 -1.46 28.46 10.67
N ASN A 160 -2.05 27.39 11.22
CA ASN A 160 -2.89 27.49 12.41
C ASN A 160 -2.10 27.97 13.63
N GLN A 161 -0.91 27.44 13.87
CA GLN A 161 -0.04 27.90 14.96
C GLN A 161 0.37 29.38 14.80
N ASN A 162 0.70 29.80 13.58
CA ASN A 162 1.04 31.18 13.29
C ASN A 162 -0.16 32.12 13.49
N ALA A 163 -1.37 31.70 13.12
CA ALA A 163 -2.59 32.46 13.37
C ALA A 163 -2.83 32.65 14.88
N GLU A 164 -2.69 31.58 15.68
CA GLU A 164 -2.81 31.66 17.14
C GLU A 164 -1.74 32.57 17.77
N LEU A 165 -0.50 32.49 17.30
CA LEU A 165 0.59 33.33 17.80
C LEU A 165 0.40 34.80 17.41
N ALA A 166 -0.07 35.07 16.19
CA ALA A 166 -0.37 36.43 15.74
C ALA A 166 -1.51 37.05 16.58
N GLU A 167 -2.55 36.27 16.89
CA GLU A 167 -3.63 36.71 17.79
C GLU A 167 -3.08 37.05 19.18
N LYS A 168 -2.27 36.16 19.77
CA LYS A 168 -1.63 36.40 21.08
C LYS A 168 -0.73 37.64 21.08
N ALA A 169 0.03 37.87 20.02
CA ALA A 169 0.90 39.04 19.90
C ALA A 169 0.09 40.34 19.85
N VAL A 170 -1.00 40.38 19.07
CA VAL A 170 -1.89 41.54 19.00
C VAL A 170 -2.56 41.83 20.35
N VAL A 171 -2.99 40.80 21.08
CA VAL A 171 -3.55 40.96 22.43
C VAL A 171 -2.50 41.54 23.39
N ALA A 172 -1.27 41.01 23.36
CA ALA A 172 -0.18 41.51 24.20
C ALA A 172 0.17 42.98 23.88
N ASP A 173 0.20 43.36 22.61
CA ASP A 173 0.45 44.75 22.18
C ASP A 173 -0.67 45.69 22.65
N LEU A 174 -1.94 45.27 22.57
CA LEU A 174 -3.08 46.03 23.07
C LEU A 174 -3.04 46.18 24.60
N GLU A 175 -2.69 45.14 25.34
CA GLU A 175 -2.51 45.19 26.79
C GLU A 175 -1.36 46.14 27.17
N GLY A 176 -0.24 46.09 26.45
CA GLY A 176 0.89 47.01 26.63
C GLY A 176 0.49 48.48 26.39
N ALA A 177 -0.26 48.75 25.31
CA ALA A 177 -0.76 50.09 25.01
C ALA A 177 -1.77 50.59 26.06
N ALA A 178 -2.64 49.72 26.57
CA ALA A 178 -3.58 50.05 27.64
C ALA A 178 -2.86 50.36 28.95
N ALA A 179 -1.84 49.56 29.31
CA ALA A 179 -1.01 49.80 30.49
C ALA A 179 -0.22 51.12 30.39
N ALA A 180 0.35 51.43 29.22
CA ALA A 180 1.03 52.71 28.99
C ALA A 180 0.06 53.91 29.10
N THR A 181 -1.17 53.77 28.60
CA THR A 181 -2.19 54.81 28.69
C THR A 181 -2.60 55.08 30.14
N THR A 182 -2.84 54.03 30.93
CA THR A 182 -3.20 54.19 32.34
C THR A 182 -2.09 54.85 33.16
N GLN A 183 -0.83 54.44 32.95
CA GLN A 183 0.34 55.08 33.57
C GLN A 183 0.44 56.56 33.17
N PHE A 184 0.32 56.88 31.89
CA PHE A 184 0.37 58.26 31.41
C PHE A 184 -0.74 59.12 32.03
N THR A 185 -1.98 58.63 32.09
CA THR A 185 -3.09 59.37 32.73
C THR A 185 -2.85 59.60 34.21
N SER A 186 -2.34 58.59 34.93
CA SER A 186 -1.99 58.71 36.35
C SER A 186 -0.88 59.73 36.57
N GLU A 187 0.21 59.68 35.79
CA GLU A 187 1.31 60.65 35.89
C GLU A 187 0.86 62.06 35.52
N HIS A 188 0.05 62.20 34.48
CA HIS A 188 -0.50 63.49 34.06
C HIS A 188 -1.41 64.10 35.12
N GLN A 189 -2.25 63.28 35.76
CA GLN A 189 -3.12 63.72 36.86
C GLN A 189 -2.31 64.18 38.07
N LEU A 190 -1.28 63.42 38.48
CA LEU A 190 -0.35 63.83 39.55
C LEU A 190 0.35 65.16 39.24
N ARG A 191 0.75 65.38 37.98
CA ARG A 191 1.36 66.66 37.56
C ARG A 191 0.36 67.82 37.59
N GLN A 192 -0.89 67.59 37.18
CA GLN A 192 -1.94 68.61 37.28
C GLN A 192 -2.24 68.98 38.74
N GLU A 193 -2.37 67.99 39.62
CA GLU A 193 -2.58 68.20 41.05
C GLU A 193 -1.42 68.97 41.69
N ALA A 194 -0.17 68.64 41.34
CA ALA A 194 1.01 69.37 41.80
C ALA A 194 1.04 70.83 41.31
N ALA A 195 0.66 71.09 40.06
CA ALA A 195 0.57 72.44 39.51
C ALA A 195 -0.56 73.26 40.17
N GLN A 196 -1.69 72.62 40.48
CA GLN A 196 -2.80 73.25 41.20
C GLN A 196 -2.39 73.62 42.63
N MET A 197 -1.71 72.72 43.34
CA MET A 197 -1.20 72.98 44.69
C MET A 197 -0.16 74.11 44.72
N ASP A 198 0.76 74.19 43.74
CA ASP A 198 1.72 75.32 43.65
C ASP A 198 1.01 76.66 43.40
N GLY A 199 -0.05 76.64 42.58
CA GLY A 199 -0.92 77.80 42.37
C GLY A 199 -1.66 78.23 43.65
N GLU A 200 -2.20 77.28 44.41
CA GLU A 200 -2.88 77.56 45.69
C GLU A 200 -1.91 78.06 46.77
N VAL A 201 -0.68 77.54 46.82
CA VAL A 201 0.35 78.01 47.76
C VAL A 201 0.81 79.42 47.41
N LYS A 202 1.04 79.73 46.13
CA LYS A 202 1.34 81.11 45.69
C LYS A 202 0.20 82.07 46.01
N ALA A 203 -1.05 81.69 45.73
CA ALA A 203 -2.22 82.51 46.05
C ALA A 203 -2.38 82.78 47.56
N ARG A 204 -1.96 81.84 48.41
CA ARG A 204 -1.93 82.03 49.88
C ARG A 204 -0.75 82.86 50.39
N SER A 205 0.32 83.01 49.61
CA SER A 205 1.48 83.83 49.96
C SER A 205 1.38 85.30 49.53
N GLU A 206 0.40 85.63 48.67
CA GLU A 206 0.14 86.98 48.16
C GLU A 206 -0.97 87.73 48.93
N ILE A 207 -1.39 87.20 50.10
CA ILE A 207 -2.32 87.82 51.06
C ILE A 207 -1.56 88.10 52.36
#